data_AF-A0A1V1RGX5-F1
#
_entry.id   AF-A0A1V1RGX5-F1
#
_cell.length_a   1.000
_cell.length_b   1.000
_cell.length_c   1.000
_cell.angle_alpha   90.00
_cell.angle_beta   90.00
_cell.angle_gamma   90.00
#
_symmetry.space_group_name_H-M   'P 1'
#
loop_
_entity.id
_entity.type
_entity.pdbx_description
1 polymer ?
#
loop_
_entity_poly.entity_id
_entity_poly.type
_entity_poly.pdbx_seq_one_letter_code
_entity_poly.pdbx_strand_id
1 'polypeptide(L)'
;MRYTGAREAGVGASSNSGQSRASSATRIVTAGAALVATALFVVLATVGTSTNWFCTQPCHVVHADNTKTFGAGPHSLVSCVACHEPVNASPIVFLAKKIEVAPDLFTTVAGTFEMPLNAGSAVAIETPDETCTQCHDLSTRVVTPSDGLLIDHAAHTKRGITCTTCHNRAAHPESSVTYTLPGNSKHEDWLTMTACFRCHALDEPPTALFEAPGACEVCHTEGFDLVPASHDAPDWYAAFGPSGGHAKAYLAEASRTAETSALAAPEVKHPAGPVLPPAATLNECYTCHAKAFCTGCHGLAMPHPAGFTKSHGEAGLKTPKVCGRCHARNASEARGRGFCTACHHPQSTPERAWRTQHDEVVAKSGATACFECHEPAYCSACHVRGPEAAEALLR
;
A
#
# COMPACT_ATOMS: atom_id res chain seq x y z
N MET A 1 110.66 8.93 3.51
CA MET A 1 111.46 7.72 3.26
C MET A 1 110.53 6.64 2.72
N ARG A 2 110.94 5.99 1.62
CA ARG A 2 110.31 4.82 1.00
C ARG A 2 110.37 3.60 1.93
N TYR A 3 109.46 2.64 1.75
CA TYR A 3 109.61 1.16 1.75
C TYR A 3 108.20 0.56 1.96
N THR A 4 107.44 0.17 0.92
CA THR A 4 107.40 -1.13 0.20
C THR A 4 107.37 -2.41 1.04
N GLY A 5 106.36 -3.24 0.77
CA GLY A 5 106.27 -4.67 1.12
C GLY A 5 105.17 -4.94 2.16
N ALA A 6 104.35 -5.97 2.10
CA ALA A 6 104.18 -7.07 1.16
C ALA A 6 102.79 -7.68 1.39
N ARG A 7 102.31 -8.43 0.39
CA ARG A 7 101.08 -9.23 0.44
C ARG A 7 101.19 -10.32 1.51
N GLU A 8 100.11 -10.53 2.25
CA GLU A 8 99.77 -11.86 2.76
C GLU A 8 98.34 -12.24 2.35
N ALA A 9 98.25 -13.45 1.83
CA ALA A 9 97.05 -14.11 1.37
C ALA A 9 96.51 -15.02 2.49
N GLY A 10 95.19 -15.10 2.58
CA GLY A 10 94.43 -15.95 3.50
C GLY A 10 93.24 -15.14 4.03
N VAL A 11 91.99 -15.57 3.98
CA VAL A 11 91.39 -16.90 3.82
C VAL A 11 90.07 -16.68 3.08
N GLY A 12 89.73 -17.60 2.18
CA GLY A 12 88.55 -17.51 1.33
C GLY A 12 87.24 -17.31 2.11
N ALA A 13 86.61 -16.16 1.90
CA ALA A 13 85.18 -16.03 2.08
C ALA A 13 84.53 -16.75 0.89
N SER A 14 84.17 -18.03 1.09
CA SER A 14 83.18 -18.70 0.25
C SER A 14 81.88 -17.92 0.34
N SER A 15 81.69 -16.98 -0.58
CA SER A 15 80.45 -16.23 -0.74
C SER A 15 79.32 -17.23 -0.97
N ASN A 16 78.43 -17.24 0.00
CA ASN A 16 77.29 -18.12 0.17
C ASN A 16 76.19 -17.81 -0.85
N SER A 17 76.47 -18.05 -2.14
CA SER A 17 75.52 -17.88 -3.25
C SER A 17 74.44 -18.98 -3.27
N GLY A 18 74.65 -20.08 -2.53
CA GLY A 18 73.69 -21.16 -2.33
C GLY A 18 72.61 -20.85 -1.29
N GLN A 19 72.93 -20.20 -0.16
CA GLN A 19 71.91 -19.88 0.86
C GLN A 19 70.99 -18.74 0.45
N SER A 20 71.44 -17.77 -0.35
CA SER A 20 70.54 -16.68 -0.81
C SER A 20 69.45 -17.21 -1.74
N ARG A 21 69.81 -18.09 -2.70
CA ARG A 21 68.85 -18.73 -3.62
C ARG A 21 67.91 -19.70 -2.90
N ALA A 22 68.39 -20.47 -1.92
CA ALA A 22 67.54 -21.33 -1.10
C ALA A 22 66.55 -20.52 -0.25
N SER A 23 66.98 -19.38 0.31
CA SER A 23 66.09 -18.49 1.08
C SER A 23 65.04 -17.81 0.19
N SER A 24 65.39 -17.47 -1.07
CA SER A 24 64.45 -16.91 -2.05
C SER A 24 63.45 -17.95 -2.54
N ALA A 25 63.89 -19.18 -2.82
CA ALA A 25 63.01 -20.28 -3.22
C ALA A 25 62.01 -20.64 -2.10
N THR A 26 62.47 -20.75 -0.85
CA THR A 26 61.59 -21.00 0.30
C THR A 26 60.60 -19.86 0.49
N ARG A 27 61.02 -18.58 0.33
CA ARG A 27 60.11 -17.42 0.41
C ARG A 27 59.06 -17.41 -0.70
N ILE A 28 59.41 -17.83 -1.92
CA ILE A 28 58.46 -17.93 -3.04
C ILE A 28 57.45 -19.06 -2.78
N VAL A 29 57.91 -20.21 -2.29
CA VAL A 29 57.04 -21.35 -1.95
C VAL A 29 56.11 -21.00 -0.80
N THR A 30 56.60 -20.36 0.27
CA THR A 30 55.76 -19.95 1.40
C THR A 30 54.77 -18.85 1.02
N ALA A 31 55.18 -17.86 0.21
CA ALA A 31 54.27 -16.84 -0.31
C ALA A 31 53.20 -17.44 -1.23
N GLY A 32 53.57 -18.40 -2.08
CA GLY A 32 52.63 -19.14 -2.93
C GLY A 32 51.63 -19.97 -2.10
N ALA A 33 52.11 -20.70 -1.09
CA ALA A 33 51.26 -21.47 -0.19
C ALA A 33 50.31 -20.57 0.62
N ALA A 34 50.80 -19.41 1.10
CA ALA A 34 49.96 -18.42 1.78
C ALA A 34 48.88 -17.87 0.84
N LEU A 35 49.22 -17.53 -0.40
CA LEU A 35 48.26 -17.03 -1.39
C LEU A 35 47.18 -18.07 -1.72
N VAL A 36 47.56 -19.34 -1.89
CA VAL A 36 46.61 -20.44 -2.10
C VAL A 36 45.72 -20.64 -0.88
N ALA A 37 46.29 -20.61 0.33
CA ALA A 37 45.53 -20.73 1.57
C ALA A 37 44.53 -19.56 1.75
N THR A 38 44.94 -18.34 1.43
CA THR A 38 44.06 -17.17 1.44
C THR A 38 42.96 -17.29 0.40
N ALA A 39 43.27 -17.69 -0.83
CA ALA A 39 42.27 -17.89 -1.87
C ALA A 39 41.25 -18.98 -1.47
N LEU A 40 41.73 -20.10 -0.91
CA LEU A 40 40.87 -21.17 -0.41
C LEU A 40 39.99 -20.68 0.74
N PHE A 41 40.55 -19.91 1.68
CA PHE A 41 39.80 -19.31 2.77
C PHE A 41 38.69 -18.39 2.25
N VAL A 42 38.99 -17.52 1.29
CA VAL A 42 38.00 -16.60 0.70
C VAL A 42 36.87 -17.39 0.02
N VAL A 43 37.20 -18.44 -0.74
CA VAL A 43 36.18 -19.29 -1.39
C VAL A 43 35.31 -20.00 -0.35
N LEU A 44 35.92 -20.66 0.64
CA LEU A 44 35.17 -21.38 1.68
C LEU A 44 34.32 -20.44 2.54
N ALA A 45 34.84 -19.27 2.91
CA ALA A 45 34.10 -18.25 3.64
C ALA A 45 32.92 -17.72 2.80
N THR A 46 33.14 -17.45 1.51
CA THR A 46 32.08 -16.99 0.60
C THR A 46 30.98 -18.03 0.46
N VAL A 47 31.32 -19.30 0.23
CA VAL A 47 30.32 -20.38 0.11
C VAL A 47 29.60 -20.61 1.44
N GLY A 48 30.33 -20.68 2.55
CA GLY A 48 29.73 -20.90 3.88
C GLY A 48 28.75 -19.80 4.28
N THR A 49 29.11 -18.54 4.01
CA THR A 49 28.28 -17.35 4.28
C THR A 49 27.12 -17.16 3.30
N SER A 50 26.96 -18.06 2.32
CA SER A 50 25.89 -18.03 1.30
C SER A 50 24.90 -19.19 1.48
N THR A 51 24.98 -19.91 2.60
CA THR A 51 24.09 -21.03 2.91
C THR A 51 22.83 -20.55 3.65
N ASN A 52 21.70 -21.24 3.45
CA ASN A 52 20.48 -20.98 4.22
C ASN A 52 20.73 -21.10 5.74
N TRP A 53 21.60 -22.02 6.17
CA TRP A 53 22.01 -22.13 7.57
C TRP A 53 22.67 -20.85 8.07
N PHE A 54 23.59 -20.26 7.31
CA PHE A 54 24.25 -19.01 7.70
C PHE A 54 23.25 -17.84 7.76
N CYS A 55 22.33 -17.73 6.81
CA CYS A 55 21.30 -16.69 6.84
C CYS A 55 20.31 -16.85 8.00
N THR A 56 20.04 -18.08 8.46
CA THR A 56 19.01 -18.37 9.46
C THR A 56 19.53 -18.64 10.88
N GLN A 57 20.83 -18.87 11.07
CA GLN A 57 21.40 -19.21 12.39
C GLN A 57 22.23 -18.06 12.97
N PRO A 58 23.46 -17.75 12.51
CA PRO A 58 24.28 -16.71 13.15
C PRO A 58 23.71 -15.28 13.05
N CYS A 59 22.83 -15.00 12.08
CA CYS A 59 22.24 -13.68 11.85
C CYS A 59 20.74 -13.59 12.23
N HIS A 60 20.20 -14.60 12.94
CA HIS A 60 18.78 -14.81 13.23
C HIS A 60 17.99 -13.69 13.94
N VAL A 61 18.65 -12.76 14.64
CA VAL A 61 17.93 -11.81 15.52
C VAL A 61 17.07 -10.83 14.71
N VAL A 62 17.54 -10.43 13.53
CA VAL A 62 16.86 -9.45 12.66
C VAL A 62 15.91 -10.09 11.65
N HIS A 63 16.10 -11.36 11.31
CA HIS A 63 15.39 -12.04 10.22
C HIS A 63 14.44 -13.14 10.69
N ALA A 64 14.19 -13.28 12.00
CA ALA A 64 13.33 -14.35 12.53
C ALA A 64 11.94 -14.37 11.87
N ASP A 65 11.31 -13.21 11.69
CA ASP A 65 9.98 -13.14 11.05
C ASP A 65 10.08 -13.31 9.52
N ASN A 66 11.10 -12.75 8.86
CA ASN A 66 11.32 -12.94 7.41
C ASN A 66 11.60 -14.42 7.06
N THR A 67 12.28 -15.14 7.93
CA THR A 67 12.55 -16.57 7.76
C THR A 67 11.26 -17.39 7.87
N LYS A 68 10.36 -17.01 8.77
CA LYS A 68 9.04 -17.66 8.88
C LYS A 68 8.18 -17.39 7.65
N THR A 69 8.15 -16.15 7.15
CA THR A 69 7.39 -15.81 5.95
C THR A 69 7.95 -16.53 4.73
N PHE A 70 9.28 -16.64 4.61
CA PHE A 70 9.93 -17.45 3.58
C PHE A 70 9.54 -18.94 3.67
N GLY A 71 9.63 -19.52 4.87
CA GLY A 71 9.30 -20.92 5.11
C GLY A 71 7.82 -21.26 4.87
N ALA A 72 6.93 -20.28 5.03
CA ALA A 72 5.51 -20.39 4.70
C ALA A 72 5.22 -20.20 3.20
N GLY A 73 6.18 -19.71 2.43
CA GLY A 73 6.03 -19.37 1.03
C GLY A 73 6.34 -20.51 0.05
N PRO A 74 5.97 -20.33 -1.23
CA PRO A 74 6.18 -21.33 -2.29
C PRO A 74 7.65 -21.51 -2.67
N HIS A 75 8.52 -20.55 -2.31
CA HIS A 75 9.95 -20.57 -2.60
C HIS A 75 10.80 -21.15 -1.45
N SER A 76 10.18 -21.75 -0.43
CA SER A 76 10.85 -22.24 0.79
C SER A 76 11.97 -23.27 0.56
N LEU A 77 11.99 -23.92 -0.61
CA LEU A 77 13.03 -24.88 -1.01
C LEU A 77 14.12 -24.27 -1.91
N VAL A 78 14.07 -22.97 -2.17
CA VAL A 78 15.09 -22.23 -2.93
C VAL A 78 16.13 -21.66 -1.96
N SER A 79 17.39 -21.54 -2.41
CA SER A 79 18.44 -20.91 -1.61
C SER A 79 18.19 -19.41 -1.50
N CYS A 80 18.40 -18.81 -0.32
CA CYS A 80 18.21 -17.37 -0.12
C CYS A 80 19.04 -16.53 -1.11
N VAL A 81 20.27 -16.96 -1.38
CA VAL A 81 21.20 -16.27 -2.29
C VAL A 81 20.82 -16.36 -3.76
N ALA A 82 19.90 -17.25 -4.13
CA ALA A 82 19.36 -17.24 -5.49
C ALA A 82 18.57 -15.95 -5.77
N CYS A 83 17.99 -15.33 -4.74
CA CYS A 83 17.23 -14.08 -4.86
C CYS A 83 17.98 -12.86 -4.30
N HIS A 84 18.72 -13.03 -3.20
CA HIS A 84 19.35 -11.94 -2.48
C HIS A 84 20.81 -11.66 -2.88
N GLU A 85 21.38 -12.44 -3.79
CA GLU A 85 22.67 -12.12 -4.40
C GLU A 85 22.56 -11.98 -5.93
N PRO A 86 23.46 -11.23 -6.59
CA PRO A 86 23.34 -10.99 -8.02
C PRO A 86 23.46 -12.26 -8.86
N VAL A 87 22.57 -12.42 -9.84
CA VAL A 87 22.55 -13.55 -10.77
C VAL A 87 23.79 -13.51 -11.67
N ASN A 88 24.46 -14.66 -11.84
CA ASN A 88 25.62 -14.83 -12.73
C ASN A 88 26.78 -13.83 -12.49
N ALA A 89 26.90 -13.28 -11.28
CA ALA A 89 27.98 -12.36 -10.95
C ALA A 89 29.35 -13.03 -10.89
N SER A 90 30.40 -12.24 -11.10
CA SER A 90 31.77 -12.72 -10.89
C SER A 90 32.06 -12.88 -9.39
N PRO A 91 32.99 -13.77 -8.99
CA PRO A 91 33.42 -13.90 -7.59
C PRO A 91 33.85 -12.58 -6.94
N ILE A 92 34.39 -11.64 -7.72
CA ILE A 92 34.79 -10.31 -7.25
C ILE A 92 33.56 -9.48 -6.85
N VAL A 93 32.48 -9.55 -7.63
CA VAL A 93 31.22 -8.85 -7.33
C VAL A 93 30.56 -9.43 -6.08
N PHE A 94 30.52 -10.75 -5.94
CA PHE A 94 30.02 -11.40 -4.73
C PHE A 94 30.83 -10.98 -3.49
N LEU A 95 32.16 -10.97 -3.59
CA LEU A 95 33.02 -10.53 -2.49
C LEU A 95 32.80 -9.06 -2.15
N ALA A 96 32.68 -8.18 -3.16
CA ALA A 96 32.41 -6.76 -2.96
C ALA A 96 31.07 -6.54 -2.23
N LYS A 97 30.01 -7.26 -2.63
CA LYS A 97 28.70 -7.19 -1.96
C LYS A 97 28.75 -7.65 -0.52
N LYS A 98 29.50 -8.71 -0.20
CA LYS A 98 29.70 -9.15 1.18
C LYS A 98 30.48 -8.12 2.03
N ILE A 99 31.43 -7.40 1.43
CA ILE A 99 32.14 -6.30 2.11
C ILE A 99 31.22 -5.09 2.34
N GLU A 100 30.34 -4.79 1.37
CA GLU A 100 29.37 -3.68 1.46
C GLU A 100 28.40 -3.85 2.64
N VAL A 101 27.93 -5.08 2.89
CA VAL A 101 27.00 -5.39 3.99
C VAL A 101 27.70 -5.74 5.31
N ALA A 102 29.03 -5.85 5.34
CA ALA A 102 29.77 -6.19 6.56
C ALA A 102 29.51 -5.24 7.75
N PRO A 103 29.28 -3.91 7.57
CA PRO A 103 28.91 -3.01 8.66
C PRO A 103 27.59 -3.37 9.36
N ASP A 104 26.64 -4.02 8.68
CA ASP A 104 25.33 -4.41 9.24
C ASP A 104 25.48 -5.48 10.34
N LEU A 105 26.62 -6.17 10.39
CA LEU A 105 26.96 -7.04 11.51
C LEU A 105 26.97 -6.28 12.83
N PHE A 106 27.47 -5.04 12.84
CA PHE A 106 27.52 -4.24 14.07
C PHE A 106 26.13 -3.88 14.55
N THR A 107 25.26 -3.39 13.66
CA THR A 107 23.88 -3.00 14.02
C THR A 107 23.05 -4.21 14.46
N THR A 108 23.25 -5.36 13.81
CA THR A 108 22.64 -6.64 14.17
C THR A 108 23.08 -7.11 15.55
N VAL A 109 24.39 -7.13 15.83
CA VAL A 109 24.94 -7.56 17.14
C VAL A 109 24.55 -6.58 18.25
N ALA A 110 24.56 -5.28 17.98
CA ALA A 110 24.20 -4.24 18.93
C ALA A 110 22.67 -4.11 19.15
N GLY A 111 21.85 -4.75 18.32
CA GLY A 111 20.38 -4.64 18.40
C GLY A 111 19.84 -3.25 18.06
N THR A 112 20.56 -2.50 17.20
CA THR A 112 20.26 -1.10 16.87
C THR A 112 19.60 -0.91 15.50
N PHE A 113 19.11 -2.00 14.91
CA PHE A 113 18.42 -2.00 13.63
C PHE A 113 16.97 -1.48 13.79
N GLU A 114 16.46 -0.88 12.72
CA GLU A 114 15.09 -0.37 12.68
C GLU A 114 14.11 -1.46 12.23
N MET A 115 12.92 -1.45 12.84
CA MET A 115 11.80 -2.33 12.48
C MET A 115 10.59 -1.49 12.06
N PRO A 116 9.75 -1.96 11.11
CA PRO A 116 9.94 -3.17 10.32
C PRO A 116 11.14 -3.06 9.36
N LEU A 117 11.89 -4.16 9.23
CA LEU A 117 13.04 -4.22 8.33
C LEU A 117 12.56 -3.96 6.90
N ASN A 118 13.18 -3.04 6.18
CA ASN A 118 12.77 -2.70 4.81
C ASN A 118 11.31 -2.20 4.73
N ALA A 119 10.90 -1.33 5.67
CA ALA A 119 9.56 -0.75 5.74
C ALA A 119 9.04 -0.20 4.39
N GLY A 120 9.91 0.44 3.61
CA GLY A 120 9.57 1.01 2.30
C GLY A 120 9.53 -0.01 1.15
N SER A 121 9.86 -1.29 1.38
CA SER A 121 10.00 -2.30 0.33
C SER A 121 11.05 -1.94 -0.75
N ALA A 122 12.12 -1.23 -0.37
CA ALA A 122 13.22 -0.88 -1.27
C ALA A 122 13.84 -2.11 -1.96
N VAL A 123 14.05 -3.20 -1.21
CA VAL A 123 14.56 -4.47 -1.80
C VAL A 123 13.66 -4.98 -2.92
N ALA A 124 12.34 -4.86 -2.78
CA ALA A 124 11.41 -5.29 -3.84
C ALA A 124 11.51 -4.37 -5.07
N ILE A 125 11.76 -3.08 -4.90
CA ILE A 125 11.88 -2.13 -6.02
C ILE A 125 13.23 -2.27 -6.73
N GLU A 126 14.28 -2.58 -6.00
CA GLU A 126 15.66 -2.69 -6.52
C GLU A 126 15.98 -4.07 -7.11
N THR A 127 15.16 -5.10 -6.83
CA THR A 127 15.39 -6.45 -7.37
C THR A 127 15.19 -6.44 -8.89
N PRO A 128 16.21 -6.83 -9.68
CA PRO A 128 16.10 -6.85 -11.13
C PRO A 128 15.33 -8.09 -11.62
N ASP A 129 14.74 -8.00 -12.82
CA ASP A 129 13.92 -9.08 -13.40
C ASP A 129 14.70 -10.39 -13.58
N GLU A 130 15.99 -10.31 -13.86
CA GLU A 130 16.88 -11.47 -14.02
C GLU A 130 16.92 -12.38 -12.79
N THR A 131 16.68 -11.83 -11.59
CA THR A 131 16.50 -12.60 -10.35
C THR A 131 15.31 -13.57 -10.44
N CYS A 132 14.25 -13.18 -11.15
CA CYS A 132 13.07 -14.01 -11.34
C CYS A 132 13.20 -14.87 -12.60
N THR A 133 13.68 -14.29 -13.71
CA THR A 133 13.70 -14.96 -15.01
C THR A 133 14.80 -16.02 -15.16
N GLN A 134 15.73 -16.14 -14.20
CA GLN A 134 16.61 -17.32 -14.12
C GLN A 134 15.85 -18.64 -13.95
N CYS A 135 14.62 -18.58 -13.39
CA CYS A 135 13.74 -19.74 -13.17
C CYS A 135 12.35 -19.56 -13.81
N HIS A 136 11.93 -18.34 -14.10
CA HIS A 136 10.60 -18.02 -14.66
C HIS A 136 10.71 -17.46 -16.06
N ASP A 137 10.70 -18.37 -17.04
CA ASP A 137 10.69 -18.01 -18.45
C ASP A 137 9.28 -17.56 -18.88
N LEU A 138 9.13 -16.25 -19.13
CA LEU A 138 7.87 -15.65 -19.57
C LEU A 138 7.40 -16.12 -20.96
N SER A 139 8.27 -16.77 -21.75
CA SER A 139 7.88 -17.34 -23.04
C SER A 139 7.14 -18.68 -22.90
N THR A 140 7.32 -19.38 -21.78
CA THR A 140 6.74 -20.71 -21.54
C THR A 140 5.80 -20.73 -20.34
N ARG A 141 5.90 -19.75 -19.44
CA ARG A 141 5.08 -19.64 -18.24
C ARG A 141 4.23 -18.37 -18.26
N VAL A 142 2.93 -18.56 -18.11
CA VAL A 142 2.02 -17.46 -17.76
C VAL A 142 2.19 -17.17 -16.28
N VAL A 143 2.60 -15.95 -15.96
CA VAL A 143 2.67 -15.41 -14.60
C VAL A 143 1.49 -14.46 -14.45
N THR A 144 0.77 -14.52 -13.33
CA THR A 144 -0.27 -13.54 -13.01
C THR A 144 -0.23 -13.24 -11.50
N PRO A 145 -0.48 -11.98 -11.08
CA PRO A 145 -0.64 -11.59 -9.68
C PRO A 145 -1.60 -12.48 -8.88
N SER A 146 -2.72 -12.85 -9.49
CA SER A 146 -3.77 -13.66 -8.89
C SER A 146 -4.63 -14.32 -9.97
N ASP A 147 -5.36 -15.36 -9.58
CA ASP A 147 -6.32 -16.01 -10.47
C ASP A 147 -7.40 -15.00 -10.89
N GLY A 148 -7.65 -14.93 -12.20
CA GLY A 148 -8.64 -14.03 -12.80
C GLY A 148 -8.13 -12.63 -13.12
N LEU A 149 -6.83 -12.34 -12.94
CA LEU A 149 -6.20 -11.10 -13.41
C LEU A 149 -5.46 -11.32 -14.74
N LEU A 150 -5.66 -10.38 -15.67
CA LEU A 150 -5.01 -10.25 -16.97
C LEU A 150 -3.95 -9.15 -16.89
N ILE A 151 -2.74 -9.45 -17.35
CA ILE A 151 -1.63 -8.50 -17.31
C ILE A 151 -0.69 -8.70 -18.51
N ASP A 152 -0.37 -7.63 -19.22
CA ASP A 152 0.63 -7.62 -20.28
C ASP A 152 2.02 -7.31 -19.69
N HIS A 153 2.78 -8.34 -19.34
CA HIS A 153 4.12 -8.18 -18.79
C HIS A 153 5.08 -7.43 -19.73
N ALA A 154 4.95 -7.60 -21.05
CA ALA A 154 5.83 -6.94 -22.01
C ALA A 154 5.60 -5.43 -22.03
N ALA A 155 4.34 -4.99 -21.93
CA ALA A 155 4.01 -3.57 -21.84
C ALA A 155 4.56 -2.88 -20.58
N HIS A 156 4.60 -3.60 -19.46
CA HIS A 156 5.10 -3.11 -18.17
C HIS A 156 6.63 -3.13 -18.10
N THR A 157 7.26 -4.26 -18.43
CA THR A 157 8.73 -4.41 -18.43
C THR A 157 9.41 -3.45 -19.40
N LYS A 158 8.79 -3.16 -20.56
CA LYS A 158 9.28 -2.14 -21.51
C LYS A 158 9.38 -0.74 -20.90
N ARG A 159 8.61 -0.47 -19.83
CA ARG A 159 8.64 0.79 -19.08
C ARG A 159 9.56 0.75 -17.86
N GLY A 160 10.31 -0.34 -17.66
CA GLY A 160 11.21 -0.53 -16.52
C GLY A 160 10.50 -0.94 -15.23
N ILE A 161 9.26 -1.44 -15.31
CA ILE A 161 8.52 -2.00 -14.18
C ILE A 161 9.01 -3.44 -13.98
N THR A 162 9.61 -3.73 -12.82
CA THR A 162 10.18 -5.05 -12.52
C THR A 162 9.15 -5.98 -11.90
N CYS A 163 9.45 -7.28 -11.88
CA CYS A 163 8.58 -8.33 -11.34
C CYS A 163 8.06 -7.99 -9.94
N THR A 164 8.97 -7.56 -9.06
CA THR A 164 8.72 -7.29 -7.64
C THR A 164 8.11 -5.91 -7.38
N THR A 165 7.92 -5.07 -8.41
CA THR A 165 7.07 -3.87 -8.32
C THR A 165 5.61 -4.24 -8.05
N CYS A 166 5.17 -5.43 -8.50
CA CYS A 166 3.85 -5.98 -8.18
C CYS A 166 3.98 -7.18 -7.24
N HIS A 167 4.87 -8.13 -7.56
CA HIS A 167 5.08 -9.37 -6.80
C HIS A 167 5.98 -9.19 -5.57
N ASN A 168 5.79 -8.11 -4.81
CA ASN A 168 6.70 -7.70 -3.73
C ASN A 168 6.75 -8.67 -2.54
N ARG A 169 5.76 -9.55 -2.40
CA ARG A 169 5.68 -10.58 -1.35
C ARG A 169 5.71 -12.02 -1.87
N ALA A 170 6.15 -12.25 -3.11
CA ALA A 170 6.13 -13.59 -3.73
C ALA A 170 7.00 -14.64 -3.02
N ALA A 171 8.13 -14.23 -2.43
CA ALA A 171 9.01 -15.13 -1.68
C ALA A 171 8.71 -15.12 -0.16
N HIS A 172 8.13 -14.03 0.35
CA HIS A 172 7.89 -13.80 1.77
C HIS A 172 6.43 -13.40 2.02
N PRO A 173 5.45 -14.31 1.80
CA PRO A 173 4.05 -14.00 2.10
C PRO A 173 3.84 -13.81 3.60
N GLU A 174 3.09 -12.77 3.97
CA GLU A 174 2.95 -12.34 5.37
C GLU A 174 1.56 -12.62 5.95
N SER A 175 0.62 -13.10 5.12
CA SER A 175 -0.78 -13.30 5.50
C SER A 175 -0.96 -14.37 6.59
N SER A 176 -0.19 -15.46 6.54
CA SER A 176 -0.32 -16.64 7.41
C SER A 176 0.68 -16.72 8.57
N VAL A 177 1.50 -15.68 8.78
CA VAL A 177 2.58 -15.70 9.77
C VAL A 177 2.35 -14.69 10.89
N THR A 178 2.59 -15.15 12.13
CA THR A 178 2.62 -14.31 13.32
C THR A 178 4.03 -13.80 13.59
N TYR A 179 4.16 -12.49 13.70
CA TYR A 179 5.43 -11.82 13.92
C TYR A 179 5.80 -11.89 15.42
N THR A 180 7.08 -12.05 15.71
CA THR A 180 7.60 -12.17 17.08
C THR A 180 8.65 -11.14 17.43
N LEU A 181 9.23 -10.46 16.44
CA LEU A 181 10.23 -9.44 16.72
C LEU A 181 9.55 -8.16 17.22
N PRO A 182 10.03 -7.57 18.34
CA PRO A 182 9.48 -6.33 18.86
C PRO A 182 9.59 -5.19 17.82
N GLY A 183 8.52 -4.39 17.71
CA GLY A 183 8.47 -3.27 16.76
C GLY A 183 8.31 -3.67 15.29
N ASN A 184 8.22 -4.97 14.98
CA ASN A 184 7.99 -5.44 13.61
C ASN A 184 6.51 -5.34 13.23
N SER A 185 6.25 -5.15 11.95
CA SER A 185 4.90 -5.10 11.37
C SER A 185 4.92 -5.64 9.95
N LYS A 186 3.76 -6.14 9.51
CA LYS A 186 3.56 -6.54 8.13
C LYS A 186 3.71 -5.34 7.20
N HIS A 187 4.06 -5.63 5.96
CA HIS A 187 4.22 -4.67 4.89
C HIS A 187 2.99 -4.66 3.98
N GLU A 188 2.93 -3.67 3.10
CA GLU A 188 1.94 -3.64 2.04
C GLU A 188 2.13 -4.83 1.08
N ASP A 189 1.01 -5.41 0.67
CA ASP A 189 0.93 -6.34 -0.45
C ASP A 189 0.49 -5.57 -1.70
N TRP A 190 1.31 -5.63 -2.74
CA TRP A 190 1.06 -4.92 -4.00
C TRP A 190 0.35 -5.78 -5.05
N LEU A 191 -0.13 -6.97 -4.67
CA LEU A 191 -1.05 -7.78 -5.48
C LEU A 191 -2.51 -7.40 -5.19
N THR A 192 -2.77 -6.10 -5.09
CA THR A 192 -4.07 -5.50 -4.78
C THR A 192 -4.48 -4.50 -5.87
N MET A 193 -5.78 -4.23 -6.00
CA MET A 193 -6.27 -3.27 -7.00
C MET A 193 -5.69 -1.87 -6.78
N THR A 194 -5.59 -1.42 -5.53
CA THR A 194 -4.99 -0.12 -5.21
C THR A 194 -3.55 -0.02 -5.70
N ALA A 195 -2.76 -1.11 -5.69
CA ALA A 195 -1.40 -1.09 -6.21
C ALA A 195 -1.33 -0.79 -7.72
N CYS A 196 -2.25 -1.33 -8.53
CA CYS A 196 -2.34 -1.00 -9.95
C CYS A 196 -2.65 0.50 -10.14
N PHE A 197 -3.49 1.05 -9.28
CA PHE A 197 -3.94 2.44 -9.33
C PHE A 197 -2.92 3.46 -8.80
N ARG A 198 -1.74 3.01 -8.36
CA ARG A 198 -0.57 3.87 -8.14
C ARG A 198 -0.06 4.44 -9.47
N CYS A 199 -0.30 3.71 -10.56
CA CYS A 199 0.08 4.08 -11.92
C CYS A 199 -1.14 4.39 -12.81
N HIS A 200 -2.30 3.79 -12.54
CA HIS A 200 -3.53 3.92 -13.32
C HIS A 200 -4.60 4.76 -12.61
N ALA A 201 -5.38 5.57 -13.32
CA ALA A 201 -6.49 6.34 -12.73
C ALA A 201 -7.71 6.42 -13.67
N LEU A 202 -8.91 6.42 -13.10
CA LEU A 202 -10.18 6.56 -13.83
C LEU A 202 -10.67 8.01 -14.00
N ASP A 203 -10.14 8.96 -13.22
CA ASP A 203 -10.54 10.37 -13.31
C ASP A 203 -9.76 11.10 -14.43
N GLU A 204 -10.37 12.08 -15.10
CA GLU A 204 -9.70 12.96 -16.08
C GLU A 204 -9.45 14.39 -15.54
N PRO A 205 -8.27 15.00 -15.80
CA PRO A 205 -7.05 14.34 -16.26
C PRO A 205 -6.55 13.35 -15.18
N PRO A 206 -5.89 12.24 -15.56
CA PRO A 206 -5.47 11.23 -14.61
C PRO A 206 -4.53 11.84 -13.56
N THR A 207 -4.84 11.57 -12.29
CA THR A 207 -3.96 11.92 -11.17
C THR A 207 -2.74 11.00 -11.08
N ALA A 208 -2.73 9.91 -11.86
CA ALA A 208 -1.65 8.95 -11.98
C ALA A 208 -0.92 9.07 -13.33
N LEU A 209 0.08 8.22 -13.54
CA LEU A 209 0.93 8.23 -14.75
C LEU A 209 0.17 7.86 -16.03
N PHE A 210 -0.86 7.03 -15.91
CA PHE A 210 -1.61 6.48 -17.02
C PHE A 210 -3.12 6.51 -16.72
N GLU A 211 -3.90 6.72 -17.78
CA GLU A 211 -5.35 6.54 -17.71
C GLU A 211 -5.68 5.05 -17.65
N ALA A 212 -6.60 4.68 -16.75
CA ALA A 212 -7.15 3.34 -16.68
C ALA A 212 -8.21 3.17 -17.78
N PRO A 213 -8.26 2.04 -18.51
CA PRO A 213 -9.21 1.85 -19.61
C PRO A 213 -10.70 1.93 -19.25
N GLY A 214 -11.06 1.85 -17.96
CA GLY A 214 -12.45 1.83 -17.47
C GLY A 214 -13.23 0.54 -17.76
N ALA A 215 -12.80 -0.23 -18.76
CA ALA A 215 -13.29 -1.56 -19.09
C ALA A 215 -12.62 -2.61 -18.19
N CYS A 216 -13.38 -3.22 -17.29
CA CYS A 216 -12.89 -4.17 -16.29
C CYS A 216 -12.25 -5.40 -16.93
N GLU A 217 -12.79 -5.86 -18.06
CA GLU A 217 -12.35 -7.01 -18.83
C GLU A 217 -10.95 -6.86 -19.45
N VAL A 218 -10.39 -5.64 -19.43
CA VAL A 218 -8.99 -5.42 -19.81
C VAL A 218 -8.05 -5.99 -18.75
N CYS A 219 -8.46 -5.96 -17.49
CA CYS A 219 -7.66 -6.42 -16.35
C CYS A 219 -8.20 -7.70 -15.73
N HIS A 220 -9.48 -8.02 -15.88
CA HIS A 220 -10.11 -9.17 -15.23
C HIS A 220 -10.65 -10.16 -16.24
N THR A 221 -10.58 -11.45 -15.92
CA THR A 221 -11.23 -12.50 -16.71
C THR A 221 -12.75 -12.43 -16.55
N GLU A 222 -13.49 -13.01 -17.50
CA GLU A 222 -14.95 -13.03 -17.52
C GLU A 222 -15.57 -13.64 -16.25
N GLY A 223 -14.90 -14.60 -15.61
CA GLY A 223 -15.37 -15.27 -14.40
C GLY A 223 -15.01 -14.57 -13.08
N PHE A 224 -14.32 -13.44 -13.13
CA PHE A 224 -13.92 -12.71 -11.92
C PHE A 224 -15.11 -11.94 -11.35
N ASP A 225 -15.34 -12.05 -10.03
CA ASP A 225 -16.36 -11.27 -9.36
C ASP A 225 -15.89 -9.83 -9.15
N LEU A 226 -16.37 -8.94 -10.02
CA LEU A 226 -16.00 -7.52 -10.01
C LEU A 226 -16.62 -6.75 -8.84
N VAL A 227 -17.66 -7.31 -8.20
CA VAL A 227 -18.38 -6.65 -7.13
C VAL A 227 -17.84 -7.18 -5.79
N PRO A 228 -17.19 -6.34 -4.97
CA PRO A 228 -16.69 -6.80 -3.68
C PRO A 228 -17.86 -7.26 -2.79
N ALA A 229 -17.64 -8.30 -1.97
CA ALA A 229 -18.62 -8.86 -1.06
C ALA A 229 -19.29 -7.83 -0.10
N SER A 230 -18.67 -6.66 0.09
CA SER A 230 -19.29 -5.55 0.83
C SER A 230 -20.60 -5.07 0.21
N HIS A 231 -20.76 -5.18 -1.11
CA HIS A 231 -21.94 -4.74 -1.86
C HIS A 231 -23.14 -5.68 -1.70
N ASP A 232 -22.89 -6.93 -1.32
CA ASP A 232 -23.94 -7.93 -1.05
C ASP A 232 -24.53 -7.80 0.35
N ALA A 233 -23.94 -6.94 1.20
CA ALA A 233 -24.44 -6.72 2.54
C ALA A 233 -25.86 -6.14 2.51
N PRO A 234 -26.84 -6.68 3.27
CA PRO A 234 -28.23 -6.21 3.25
C PRO A 234 -28.41 -4.73 3.63
N ASP A 235 -27.46 -4.16 4.36
CA ASP A 235 -27.43 -2.76 4.77
C ASP A 235 -26.50 -1.89 3.91
N TRP A 236 -25.91 -2.44 2.84
CA TRP A 236 -25.00 -1.73 1.93
C TRP A 236 -25.66 -0.49 1.36
N TYR A 237 -26.69 -0.68 0.55
CA TYR A 237 -27.50 0.40 -0.01
C TYR A 237 -28.86 -0.12 -0.51
N ALA A 238 -29.93 0.53 -0.06
CA ALA A 238 -31.26 0.45 -0.63
C ALA A 238 -31.81 1.86 -0.83
N ALA A 239 -32.35 2.14 -2.01
CA ALA A 239 -32.99 3.43 -2.28
C ALA A 239 -34.13 3.70 -1.29
N PHE A 240 -34.06 4.83 -0.57
CA PHE A 240 -35.01 5.18 0.50
C PHE A 240 -35.05 4.15 1.66
N GLY A 241 -33.98 3.39 1.85
CA GLY A 241 -33.85 2.36 2.87
C GLY A 241 -32.48 2.42 3.57
N PRO A 242 -31.99 1.29 4.12
CA PRO A 242 -30.67 1.23 4.73
C PRO A 242 -29.56 1.62 3.75
N SER A 243 -28.66 2.51 4.19
CA SER A 243 -27.41 2.83 3.48
C SER A 243 -26.23 2.92 4.46
N GLY A 244 -26.39 2.32 5.64
CA GLY A 244 -25.42 2.38 6.72
C GLY A 244 -24.11 1.65 6.37
N GLY A 245 -24.20 0.55 5.62
CA GLY A 245 -23.06 -0.23 5.16
C GLY A 245 -22.15 0.57 4.24
N HIS A 246 -22.70 1.17 3.17
CA HIS A 246 -21.96 2.06 2.27
C HIS A 246 -21.33 3.25 3.01
N ALA A 247 -22.09 3.93 3.88
CA ALA A 247 -21.58 5.08 4.62
C ALA A 247 -20.44 4.70 5.58
N LYS A 248 -20.59 3.58 6.30
CA LYS A 248 -19.57 3.07 7.22
C LYS A 248 -18.30 2.63 6.47
N ALA A 249 -18.46 1.94 5.34
CA ALA A 249 -17.34 1.53 4.51
C ALA A 249 -16.57 2.74 3.97
N TYR A 250 -17.25 3.75 3.45
CA TYR A 250 -16.60 4.98 2.98
C TYR A 250 -15.87 5.71 4.12
N LEU A 251 -16.47 5.81 5.31
CA LEU A 251 -15.83 6.46 6.46
C LEU A 251 -14.58 5.70 6.93
N ALA A 252 -14.64 4.36 6.95
CA ALA A 252 -13.48 3.54 7.27
C ALA A 252 -12.36 3.74 6.24
N GLU A 253 -12.72 3.77 4.96
CA GLU A 253 -11.78 3.99 3.87
C GLU A 253 -11.14 5.38 3.89
N ALA A 254 -11.96 6.42 4.05
CA ALA A 254 -11.50 7.79 4.16
C ALA A 254 -10.60 8.01 5.39
N SER A 255 -10.89 7.34 6.50
CA SER A 255 -10.05 7.41 7.70
C SER A 255 -8.71 6.70 7.48
N ARG A 256 -8.72 5.49 6.92
CA ARG A 256 -7.51 4.71 6.60
C ARG A 256 -6.56 5.47 5.67
N THR A 257 -7.10 6.02 4.59
CA THR A 257 -6.33 6.78 3.59
C THR A 257 -5.79 8.08 4.18
N ALA A 258 -6.57 8.80 5.00
CA ALA A 258 -6.11 10.01 5.68
C ALA A 258 -5.01 9.73 6.71
N GLU A 259 -5.16 8.69 7.53
CA GLU A 259 -4.13 8.27 8.50
C GLU A 259 -2.82 7.91 7.79
N THR A 260 -2.90 7.11 6.72
CA THR A 260 -1.72 6.67 5.97
C THR A 260 -1.05 7.84 5.25
N SER A 261 -1.84 8.76 4.68
CA SER A 261 -1.30 9.96 4.01
C SER A 261 -0.66 10.95 4.98
N ALA A 262 -1.03 10.92 6.26
CA ALA A 262 -0.42 11.73 7.31
C ALA A 262 0.92 11.16 7.80
N LEU A 263 1.17 9.87 7.57
CA LEU A 263 2.47 9.25 7.85
C LEU A 263 3.46 9.60 6.75
N ALA A 264 4.70 9.91 7.12
CA ALA A 264 5.77 10.05 6.15
C ALA A 264 6.02 8.69 5.50
N ALA A 265 5.59 8.53 4.26
CA ALA A 265 5.92 7.37 3.46
C ALA A 265 7.44 7.37 3.19
N PRO A 266 8.13 6.23 3.34
CA PRO A 266 9.48 6.11 2.82
C PRO A 266 9.44 6.42 1.32
N GLU A 267 10.17 7.46 0.89
CA GLU A 267 10.26 7.81 -0.51
C GLU A 267 11.12 6.76 -1.22
N VAL A 268 10.48 5.77 -1.85
CA VAL A 268 11.22 4.78 -2.64
C VAL A 268 11.23 5.20 -4.10
N LYS A 269 12.43 5.50 -4.59
CA LYS A 269 12.65 5.85 -5.99
C LYS A 269 12.49 4.60 -6.85
N HIS A 270 11.60 4.66 -7.82
CA HIS A 270 11.40 3.58 -8.77
C HIS A 270 12.17 3.85 -10.07
N PRO A 271 12.92 2.87 -10.65
CA PRO A 271 13.66 3.08 -11.90
C PRO A 271 12.79 3.54 -13.08
N ALA A 272 11.53 3.08 -13.12
CA ALA A 272 10.54 3.38 -14.16
C ALA A 272 9.91 4.80 -14.14
N GLY A 273 10.10 5.61 -13.09
CA GLY A 273 9.34 6.86 -12.98
C GLY A 273 9.27 7.44 -11.56
N PRO A 274 8.48 8.52 -11.34
CA PRO A 274 8.45 9.22 -10.07
C PRO A 274 8.10 8.31 -8.91
N VAL A 275 8.44 8.77 -7.70
CA VAL A 275 8.08 8.16 -6.42
C VAL A 275 6.63 7.67 -6.47
N LEU A 276 6.44 6.34 -6.42
CA LEU A 276 5.11 5.76 -6.35
C LEU A 276 4.58 5.94 -4.92
N PRO A 277 3.37 6.48 -4.73
CA PRO A 277 2.79 6.57 -3.39
C PRO A 277 2.56 5.16 -2.83
N PRO A 278 2.52 4.98 -1.50
CA PRO A 278 2.12 3.71 -0.90
C PRO A 278 0.71 3.32 -1.36
N ALA A 279 0.47 2.03 -1.58
CA ALA A 279 -0.82 1.55 -2.06
C ALA A 279 -1.96 1.89 -1.08
N ALA A 280 -1.69 1.91 0.22
CA ALA A 280 -2.67 2.22 1.25
C ALA A 280 -3.10 3.70 1.29
N THR A 281 -2.42 4.60 0.55
CA THR A 281 -2.86 5.99 0.41
C THR A 281 -3.97 6.16 -0.62
N LEU A 282 -4.19 5.16 -1.49
CA LEU A 282 -5.22 5.20 -2.51
C LEU A 282 -6.55 4.71 -1.94
N ASN A 283 -7.62 5.44 -2.27
CA ASN A 283 -8.97 5.07 -1.90
C ASN A 283 -9.47 3.95 -2.81
N GLU A 284 -9.77 2.81 -2.21
CA GLU A 284 -10.18 1.60 -2.91
C GLU A 284 -11.47 1.79 -3.72
N CYS A 285 -12.44 2.60 -3.24
CA CYS A 285 -13.65 2.88 -3.99
C CYS A 285 -13.36 3.57 -5.33
N TYR A 286 -12.33 4.42 -5.39
CA TYR A 286 -11.94 5.12 -6.63
C TYR A 286 -11.16 4.26 -7.62
N THR A 287 -10.86 3.00 -7.26
CA THR A 287 -10.31 2.02 -8.21
C THR A 287 -11.39 1.43 -9.13
N CYS A 288 -12.65 1.50 -8.72
CA CYS A 288 -13.78 1.01 -9.52
C CYS A 288 -14.77 2.13 -9.89
N HIS A 289 -14.90 3.17 -9.05
CA HIS A 289 -15.86 4.25 -9.24
C HIS A 289 -15.17 5.59 -9.47
N ALA A 290 -15.42 6.23 -10.62
CA ALA A 290 -15.02 7.62 -10.81
C ALA A 290 -15.74 8.54 -9.79
N LYS A 291 -15.12 9.66 -9.40
CA LYS A 291 -15.72 10.59 -8.42
C LYS A 291 -17.12 11.08 -8.83
N ALA A 292 -17.35 11.18 -10.14
CA ALA A 292 -18.62 11.56 -10.74
C ALA A 292 -19.79 10.63 -10.31
N PHE A 293 -19.52 9.35 -10.05
CA PHE A 293 -20.52 8.39 -9.55
C PHE A 293 -21.10 8.86 -8.20
N CYS A 294 -20.23 9.20 -7.26
CA CYS A 294 -20.62 9.69 -5.94
C CYS A 294 -21.38 11.01 -6.06
N THR A 295 -20.86 11.97 -6.84
CA THR A 295 -21.48 13.30 -6.96
C THR A 295 -22.81 13.27 -7.71
N GLY A 296 -23.00 12.36 -8.66
CA GLY A 296 -24.26 12.20 -9.39
C GLY A 296 -25.40 11.71 -8.49
N CYS A 297 -25.09 10.81 -7.55
CA CYS A 297 -26.07 10.34 -6.57
C CYS A 297 -26.21 11.28 -5.37
N HIS A 298 -25.11 11.76 -4.80
CA HIS A 298 -25.17 12.60 -3.60
C HIS A 298 -25.62 14.01 -3.93
N GLY A 299 -25.11 14.68 -4.97
CA GLY A 299 -25.48 16.06 -5.28
C GLY A 299 -25.11 17.10 -4.20
N LEU A 300 -24.50 16.66 -3.09
CA LEU A 300 -23.92 17.48 -2.03
C LEU A 300 -22.67 16.81 -1.46
N ALA A 301 -21.86 17.58 -0.73
CA ALA A 301 -20.65 17.07 -0.10
C ALA A 301 -20.99 16.00 0.97
N MET A 302 -20.30 14.87 0.87
CA MET A 302 -20.41 13.73 1.78
C MET A 302 -19.01 13.32 2.28
N PRO A 303 -18.81 13.13 3.60
CA PRO A 303 -19.75 13.40 4.69
C PRO A 303 -20.14 14.88 4.71
N HIS A 304 -21.32 15.20 5.25
CA HIS A 304 -21.73 16.59 5.35
C HIS A 304 -20.67 17.42 6.11
N PRO A 305 -20.37 18.64 5.66
CA PRO A 305 -19.34 19.46 6.29
C PRO A 305 -19.73 19.81 7.73
N ALA A 306 -18.71 20.06 8.55
CA ALA A 306 -18.92 20.50 9.94
C ALA A 306 -19.85 21.74 9.97
N GLY A 307 -20.87 21.70 10.84
CA GLY A 307 -21.86 22.77 10.96
C GLY A 307 -22.99 22.75 9.92
N PHE A 308 -23.09 21.73 9.06
CA PHE A 308 -24.18 21.58 8.09
C PHE A 308 -25.57 21.64 8.75
N THR A 309 -25.71 21.22 10.00
CA THR A 309 -26.97 21.34 10.76
C THR A 309 -27.49 22.78 10.86
N LYS A 310 -26.63 23.80 10.75
CA LYS A 310 -27.06 25.21 10.74
C LYS A 310 -27.59 25.67 9.38
N SER A 311 -27.14 25.07 8.28
CA SER A 311 -27.52 25.42 6.90
C SER A 311 -28.40 24.38 6.21
N HIS A 312 -28.69 23.24 6.85
CA HIS A 312 -29.42 22.12 6.27
C HIS A 312 -30.83 22.50 5.80
N GLY A 313 -31.48 23.45 6.48
CA GLY A 313 -32.81 23.93 6.10
C GLY A 313 -32.79 24.63 4.74
N GLU A 314 -31.85 25.55 4.54
CA GLU A 314 -31.68 26.24 3.26
C GLU A 314 -31.30 25.26 2.13
N ALA A 315 -30.37 24.34 2.40
CA ALA A 315 -29.96 23.31 1.45
C ALA A 315 -31.13 22.36 1.11
N GLY A 316 -31.88 21.93 2.12
CA GLY A 316 -33.04 21.05 1.97
C GLY A 316 -34.21 21.69 1.23
N LEU A 317 -34.38 23.02 1.33
CA LEU A 317 -35.37 23.76 0.53
C LEU A 317 -34.96 23.89 -0.93
N LYS A 318 -33.65 24.05 -1.22
CA LYS A 318 -33.13 24.13 -2.59
C LYS A 318 -33.18 22.78 -3.31
N THR A 319 -32.82 21.70 -2.65
CA THR A 319 -32.71 20.36 -3.25
C THR A 319 -33.36 19.25 -2.41
N PRO A 320 -34.68 19.31 -2.13
CA PRO A 320 -35.36 18.37 -1.22
C PRO A 320 -35.30 16.92 -1.70
N LYS A 321 -35.29 16.71 -3.02
CA LYS A 321 -35.16 15.37 -3.62
C LYS A 321 -33.86 14.68 -3.26
N VAL A 322 -32.76 15.43 -3.16
CA VAL A 322 -31.44 14.90 -2.83
C VAL A 322 -31.41 14.42 -1.38
N CYS A 323 -31.92 15.24 -0.45
CA CYS A 323 -32.04 14.88 0.96
C CYS A 323 -32.94 13.66 1.15
N GLY A 324 -34.06 13.60 0.42
CA GLY A 324 -34.99 12.49 0.46
C GLY A 324 -34.40 11.14 0.02
N ARG A 325 -33.33 11.11 -0.80
CA ARG A 325 -32.69 9.85 -1.23
C ARG A 325 -32.19 9.00 -0.06
N CYS A 326 -31.70 9.65 0.98
CA CYS A 326 -31.11 8.99 2.15
C CYS A 326 -31.96 9.16 3.42
N HIS A 327 -32.65 10.30 3.59
CA HIS A 327 -33.41 10.58 4.81
C HIS A 327 -34.86 10.08 4.78
N ALA A 328 -35.42 9.77 3.60
CA ALA A 328 -36.73 9.16 3.52
C ALA A 328 -36.63 7.67 3.86
N ARG A 329 -37.60 7.15 4.63
CA ARG A 329 -37.67 5.71 4.98
C ARG A 329 -38.44 4.88 3.96
N ASN A 330 -39.11 5.55 3.02
CA ASN A 330 -39.82 4.92 1.93
C ASN A 330 -40.03 5.93 0.80
N ALA A 331 -40.43 5.42 -0.37
CA ALA A 331 -40.68 6.24 -1.55
C ALA A 331 -41.81 7.26 -1.37
N SER A 332 -42.75 7.05 -0.43
CA SER A 332 -43.81 8.02 -0.14
C SER A 332 -43.27 9.24 0.60
N GLU A 333 -42.45 9.02 1.64
CA GLU A 333 -41.77 10.09 2.39
C GLU A 333 -40.80 10.91 1.52
N ALA A 334 -40.21 10.27 0.50
CA ALA A 334 -39.31 10.92 -0.45
C ALA A 334 -40.02 11.90 -1.39
N ARG A 335 -41.35 11.83 -1.50
CA ARG A 335 -42.13 12.77 -2.33
C ARG A 335 -42.23 14.12 -1.63
N GLY A 336 -41.68 15.15 -2.27
CA GLY A 336 -41.74 16.52 -1.76
C GLY A 336 -40.91 16.71 -0.48
N ARG A 337 -41.57 17.02 0.64
CA ARG A 337 -40.96 17.33 1.95
C ARG A 337 -41.46 16.39 3.07
N GLY A 338 -41.95 15.20 2.72
CA GLY A 338 -42.53 14.24 3.68
C GLY A 338 -41.53 13.81 4.77
N PHE A 339 -40.32 13.42 4.37
CA PHE A 339 -39.24 13.06 5.29
C PHE A 339 -38.85 14.20 6.25
N CYS A 340 -38.95 15.47 5.83
CA CYS A 340 -38.70 16.62 6.71
C CYS A 340 -39.71 16.65 7.87
N THR A 341 -40.96 16.28 7.56
CA THR A 341 -42.07 16.32 8.50
C THR A 341 -41.88 15.29 9.62
N ALA A 342 -41.28 14.13 9.32
CA ALA A 342 -40.99 13.11 10.32
C ALA A 342 -40.10 13.60 11.48
N CYS A 343 -39.17 14.53 11.21
CA CYS A 343 -38.28 15.09 12.22
C CYS A 343 -38.76 16.43 12.78
N HIS A 344 -39.31 17.33 11.96
CA HIS A 344 -39.79 18.65 12.41
C HIS A 344 -41.17 18.60 13.07
N HIS A 345 -42.00 17.62 12.72
CA HIS A 345 -43.31 17.39 13.31
C HIS A 345 -43.43 15.90 13.69
N PRO A 346 -42.72 15.42 14.72
CA PRO A 346 -42.65 14.00 15.06
C PRO A 346 -44.00 13.39 15.47
N GLN A 347 -45.00 14.22 15.78
CA GLN A 347 -46.38 13.81 16.06
C GLN A 347 -47.20 13.53 14.79
N SER A 348 -46.66 13.85 13.61
CA SER A 348 -47.32 13.69 12.32
C SER A 348 -47.11 12.29 11.75
N THR A 349 -47.96 11.91 10.80
CA THR A 349 -47.75 10.77 9.90
C THR A 349 -46.78 11.19 8.79
N PRO A 350 -45.56 10.64 8.73
CA PRO A 350 -44.50 11.04 7.80
C PRO A 350 -44.86 11.00 6.31
N GLU A 351 -45.76 10.10 5.92
CA GLU A 351 -46.20 9.88 4.55
C GLU A 351 -47.26 10.88 4.09
N ARG A 352 -47.83 11.66 5.02
CA ARG A 352 -48.85 12.69 4.75
C ARG A 352 -48.22 14.07 4.74
N ALA A 353 -48.65 14.92 3.81
CA ALA A 353 -48.23 16.32 3.83
C ALA A 353 -48.73 17.00 5.12
N TRP A 354 -47.86 17.73 5.83
CA TRP A 354 -48.22 18.40 7.09
C TRP A 354 -49.53 19.20 7.02
N ARG A 355 -49.73 19.97 5.95
CA ARG A 355 -50.96 20.77 5.75
C ARG A 355 -52.26 19.95 5.74
N THR A 356 -52.19 18.63 5.53
CA THR A 356 -53.36 17.73 5.47
C THR A 356 -53.61 16.97 6.78
N GLN A 357 -52.84 17.25 7.83
CA GLN A 357 -52.91 16.53 9.10
C GLN A 357 -52.59 17.40 10.33
N HIS A 358 -52.09 18.63 10.14
CA HIS A 358 -51.75 19.53 11.24
C HIS A 358 -52.96 19.86 12.14
N ASP A 359 -54.17 19.85 11.58
CA ASP A 359 -55.44 20.01 12.30
C ASP A 359 -55.68 18.87 13.29
N GLU A 360 -55.41 17.62 12.90
CA GLU A 360 -55.52 16.44 13.78
C GLU A 360 -54.55 16.55 14.97
N VAL A 361 -53.32 17.01 14.73
CA VAL A 361 -52.31 17.19 15.78
C VAL A 361 -52.68 18.33 16.72
N VAL A 362 -53.07 19.50 16.17
CA VAL A 362 -53.49 20.66 16.98
C VAL A 362 -54.75 20.35 17.79
N ALA A 363 -55.71 19.61 17.23
CA ALA A 363 -56.91 19.18 17.96
C ALA A 363 -56.58 18.27 19.15
N LYS A 364 -55.54 17.43 19.02
CA LYS A 364 -55.13 16.48 20.06
C LYS A 364 -54.21 17.09 21.13
N SER A 365 -53.29 17.97 20.73
CA SER A 365 -52.18 18.44 21.57
C SER A 365 -52.19 19.94 21.84
N GLY A 366 -53.08 20.70 21.20
CA GLY A 366 -53.07 22.16 21.24
C GLY A 366 -51.91 22.76 20.43
N ALA A 367 -51.90 24.09 20.30
CA ALA A 367 -50.90 24.82 19.51
C ALA A 367 -49.71 25.35 20.33
N THR A 368 -49.73 25.24 21.67
CA THR A 368 -48.75 25.89 22.55
C THR A 368 -47.31 25.50 22.23
N ALA A 369 -47.03 24.20 22.06
CA ALA A 369 -45.69 23.72 21.72
C ALA A 369 -45.22 24.17 20.32
N CYS A 370 -46.15 24.46 19.41
CA CYS A 370 -45.81 24.92 18.06
C CYS A 370 -45.13 26.30 18.11
N PHE A 371 -45.46 27.13 19.11
CA PHE A 371 -44.90 28.48 19.26
C PHE A 371 -43.45 28.51 19.76
N GLU A 372 -42.89 27.36 20.14
CA GLU A 372 -41.46 27.24 20.45
C GLU A 372 -40.59 27.35 19.19
N CYS A 373 -41.15 27.02 18.03
CA CYS A 373 -40.46 27.03 16.74
C CYS A 373 -41.11 27.95 15.70
N HIS A 374 -42.41 28.26 15.83
CA HIS A 374 -43.16 29.08 14.88
C HIS A 374 -43.72 30.34 15.52
N GLU A 375 -43.61 31.47 14.82
CA GLU A 375 -44.28 32.71 15.22
C GLU A 375 -45.82 32.55 15.25
N PRO A 376 -46.54 33.15 16.20
CA PRO A 376 -48.01 33.10 16.25
C PRO A 376 -48.69 33.58 14.97
N ALA A 377 -48.06 34.51 14.24
CA ALA A 377 -48.56 35.01 12.97
C ALA A 377 -48.62 33.92 11.87
N TYR A 378 -47.89 32.80 12.03
CA TYR A 378 -47.80 31.73 11.04
C TYR A 378 -49.16 31.08 10.75
N CYS A 379 -49.97 30.80 11.77
CA CYS A 379 -51.32 30.25 11.61
C CYS A 379 -52.24 31.24 10.88
N SER A 380 -52.11 32.53 11.21
CA SER A 380 -52.94 33.58 10.61
C SER A 380 -52.68 33.75 9.10
N ALA A 381 -51.49 33.40 8.62
CA ALA A 381 -51.16 33.49 7.20
C ALA A 381 -52.08 32.65 6.32
N CYS A 382 -52.39 31.41 6.71
CA CYS A 382 -53.34 30.55 6.00
C CYS A 382 -54.79 30.80 6.45
N HIS A 383 -55.04 30.73 7.76
CA HIS A 383 -56.41 30.64 8.29
C HIS A 383 -57.15 31.99 8.34
N VAL A 384 -56.43 33.11 8.20
CA VAL A 384 -57.01 34.46 8.18
C VAL A 384 -56.75 35.14 6.84
N ARG A 385 -55.53 35.05 6.29
CA ARG A 385 -55.13 35.78 5.07
C ARG A 385 -55.24 34.98 3.77
N GLY A 386 -55.43 33.66 3.83
CA GLY A 386 -55.60 32.80 2.67
C GLY A 386 -54.31 32.21 2.08
N PRO A 387 -54.42 31.25 1.15
CA PRO A 387 -53.31 30.42 0.67
C PRO A 387 -52.19 31.19 -0.06
N GLU A 388 -52.51 32.29 -0.73
CA GLU A 388 -51.53 33.13 -1.44
C GLU A 388 -50.60 33.88 -0.46
N ALA A 389 -51.15 34.39 0.65
CA ALA A 389 -50.38 35.03 1.71
C ALA A 389 -49.46 34.03 2.44
N ALA A 390 -49.85 32.77 2.51
CA ALA A 390 -49.05 31.70 3.09
C ALA A 390 -47.90 31.25 2.20
N GLU A 391 -48.08 31.21 0.88
CA GLU A 391 -46.98 30.91 -0.06
C GLU A 391 -45.88 31.97 -0.02
N ALA A 392 -46.22 33.25 0.21
CA ALA A 392 -45.25 34.33 0.36
C ALA A 392 -44.37 34.22 1.61
N LEU A 393 -44.83 33.50 2.65
CA LEU A 393 -44.07 33.24 3.89
C LEU A 393 -43.23 31.94 3.82
N LEU A 394 -43.43 31.11 2.79
CA LEU A 394 -42.77 29.82 2.60
C LEU A 394 -41.66 29.86 1.54
N ARG A 395 -41.47 31.02 0.88
CA ARG A 395 -40.34 31.37 0.00
C ARG A 395 -39.29 32.12 0.80
#